data_AF-N1UQD2-F1
#
_entry.id   AF-N1UQD2-F1
#
_cell.length_a   1.000
_cell.length_b   1.000
_cell.length_c   1.000
_cell.angle_alpha   90.00
_cell.angle_beta   90.00
_cell.angle_gamma   90.00
#
_symmetry.space_group_name_H-M   'P 1'
#
loop_
_entity.id
_entity.type
_entity.pdbx_description
1 polymer ?
#
loop_
_entity_poly.entity_id
_entity_poly.type
_entity_poly.pdbx_seq_one_letter_code
_entity_poly.pdbx_strand_id
1 'polypeptide(L)'
;MIRKDLFQEPENFHYIDDGIVDPRKGILEKLQEWILPEGTIVCFNDKFEKRCLDESAAIFTEYKDWLKSIQDNFLDLATPFWGYEYYHPDQKGSTSLKTILPIITGKNYKNLKIQSGQMANSEFLRAKTESMSENERKEVEKNLIEYCKLDTYAMILILRKIKGWIEAGL
;
A
#
# COMPACT_ATOMS: atom_id res chain seq x y z
N MET A 1 9.23 3.22 -3.45
CA MET A 1 9.77 4.56 -3.17
C MET A 1 10.23 5.21 -4.47
N ILE A 2 9.95 6.50 -4.63
CA ILE A 2 10.46 7.34 -5.71
C ILE A 2 11.34 8.41 -5.06
N ARG A 3 12.56 8.64 -5.57
CA ARG A 3 13.53 9.55 -4.93
C ARG A 3 13.78 10.86 -5.68
N LYS A 4 13.67 10.86 -7.01
CA LYS A 4 14.02 12.04 -7.82
C LYS A 4 12.91 12.40 -8.80
N ASP A 5 12.44 11.43 -9.57
CA ASP A 5 11.48 11.67 -10.65
C ASP A 5 10.32 10.67 -10.61
N LEU A 6 9.08 11.15 -10.77
CA LEU A 6 7.87 10.31 -10.70
C LEU A 6 7.87 9.17 -11.74
N PHE A 7 8.52 9.35 -12.88
CA PHE A 7 8.59 8.38 -13.96
C PHE A 7 9.79 7.43 -13.86
N GLN A 8 10.69 7.62 -12.89
CA GLN A 8 11.77 6.67 -12.62
C GLN A 8 11.22 5.31 -12.14
N GLU A 9 11.96 4.22 -12.33
CA GLU A 9 11.58 2.93 -11.72
C GLU A 9 11.60 3.01 -10.19
N PRO A 10 10.50 2.64 -9.49
CA PRO A 10 10.45 2.71 -8.04
C PRO A 10 11.28 1.62 -7.38
N GLU A 11 11.99 1.99 -6.32
CA GLU A 11 12.60 1.04 -5.41
C GLU A 11 11.51 0.33 -4.60
N ASN A 12 11.62 -0.99 -4.44
CA ASN A 12 10.67 -1.80 -3.68
C ASN A 12 11.32 -2.33 -2.41
N PHE A 13 10.62 -2.17 -1.29
CA PHE A 13 10.97 -2.70 0.01
C PHE A 13 9.77 -3.50 0.52
N HIS A 14 10.02 -4.61 1.19
CA HIS A 14 8.99 -5.42 1.83
C HIS A 14 9.56 -6.04 3.11
N TYR A 15 8.67 -6.28 4.06
CA TYR A 15 8.97 -6.97 5.30
C TYR A 15 7.89 -8.02 5.54
N ILE A 16 8.32 -9.21 5.90
CA ILE A 16 7.46 -10.28 6.42
C ILE A 16 8.19 -10.90 7.60
N ASP A 17 7.49 -11.04 8.72
CA ASP A 17 8.04 -11.67 9.92
C ASP A 17 8.03 -13.21 9.79
N ASP A 18 8.86 -13.86 10.59
CA ASP A 18 8.99 -15.32 10.64
C ASP A 18 7.77 -16.07 11.21
N GLY A 19 6.77 -15.35 11.74
CA GLY A 19 5.56 -15.90 12.34
C GLY A 19 5.72 -16.35 13.78
N ILE A 20 6.86 -16.08 14.42
CA ILE A 20 7.16 -16.54 15.79
C ILE A 20 6.85 -15.45 16.81
N VAL A 21 7.13 -14.20 16.46
CA VAL A 21 6.96 -13.03 17.34
C VAL A 21 5.92 -12.06 16.78
N ASP A 22 5.47 -11.13 17.62
CA ASP A 22 4.57 -10.06 17.19
C ASP A 22 5.21 -9.25 16.03
N PRO A 23 4.59 -9.22 14.84
CA PRO A 23 5.17 -8.58 13.66
C PRO A 23 5.22 -7.06 13.76
N ARG A 24 4.40 -6.45 14.62
CA ARG A 24 4.19 -4.99 14.64
C ARG A 24 5.48 -4.23 14.93
N LYS A 25 6.33 -4.76 15.83
CA LYS A 25 7.60 -4.12 16.15
C LYS A 25 8.53 -4.08 14.94
N GLY A 26 8.72 -5.21 14.27
CA GLY A 26 9.58 -5.30 13.09
C GLY A 26 9.06 -4.46 11.92
N ILE A 27 7.73 -4.37 11.76
CA ILE A 27 7.11 -3.45 10.79
C ILE A 27 7.47 -2.00 11.12
N LEU A 28 7.30 -1.55 12.36
CA LEU A 28 7.64 -0.18 12.79
C LEU A 28 9.13 0.13 12.60
N GLU A 29 10.02 -0.79 12.97
CA GLU A 29 11.47 -0.67 12.77
C GLU A 29 11.82 -0.45 11.29
N LYS A 30 11.25 -1.27 10.41
CA LYS A 30 11.51 -1.17 8.97
C LYS A 30 10.90 0.07 8.33
N LEU A 31 9.71 0.46 8.74
CA LEU A 31 9.12 1.72 8.26
C LEU A 31 9.95 2.93 8.71
N GLN A 32 10.46 2.94 9.95
CA GLN A 32 11.34 4.00 10.44
C GLN A 32 12.68 4.04 9.68
N GLU A 33 13.26 2.88 9.37
CA GLU A 33 14.49 2.78 8.57
C GLU A 33 14.29 3.30 7.13
N TRP A 34 13.13 3.02 6.53
CA TRP A 34 12.90 3.31 5.12
C TRP A 34 12.26 4.67 4.84
N ILE A 35 11.41 5.19 5.73
CA ILE A 35 10.75 6.49 5.55
C ILE A 35 11.73 7.61 5.91
N LEU A 36 12.12 8.38 4.89
CA LEU A 36 12.97 9.54 5.07
C LEU A 36 12.15 10.75 5.55
N PRO A 37 12.74 11.68 6.34
CA PRO A 37 12.02 12.84 6.89
C PRO A 37 11.43 13.79 5.85
N GLU A 38 12.09 13.95 4.69
CA GLU A 38 11.81 14.98 3.68
C GLU A 38 10.88 14.49 2.54
N GLY A 39 10.00 13.52 2.81
CA GLY A 39 9.18 12.88 1.78
C GLY A 39 7.68 12.89 2.07
N THR A 40 6.88 12.74 1.01
CA THR A 40 5.42 12.51 1.12
C THR A 40 5.12 11.01 1.19
N ILE A 41 4.30 10.61 2.15
CA ILE A 41 3.78 9.26 2.29
C ILE A 41 2.44 9.20 1.57
N VAL A 42 2.43 8.67 0.35
CA VAL A 42 1.20 8.53 -0.44
C VAL A 42 0.49 7.24 -0.05
N CYS A 43 -0.77 7.35 0.35
CA CYS A 43 -1.66 6.24 0.67
C CYS A 43 -2.91 6.28 -0.22
N PHE A 44 -3.68 5.20 -0.22
CA PHE A 44 -5.03 5.18 -0.79
C PHE A 44 -5.97 4.66 0.30
N ASN A 45 -6.63 5.59 1.01
CA ASN A 45 -7.22 5.43 2.35
C ASN A 45 -6.20 5.52 3.50
N ASP A 46 -5.68 6.72 3.72
CA ASP A 46 -4.66 6.98 4.75
C ASP A 46 -5.14 6.71 6.19
N LYS A 47 -6.46 6.85 6.44
CA LYS A 47 -7.08 6.61 7.75
C LYS A 47 -6.84 5.19 8.24
N PHE A 48 -6.89 4.21 7.33
CA PHE A 48 -6.63 2.81 7.69
C PHE A 48 -5.17 2.61 8.11
N GLU A 49 -4.24 3.14 7.30
CA GLU A 49 -2.79 3.02 7.54
C GLU A 49 -2.39 3.72 8.85
N LYS A 50 -2.83 4.97 9.04
CA LYS A 50 -2.60 5.75 10.26
C LYS A 50 -3.10 5.02 11.50
N ARG A 51 -4.33 4.47 11.44
CA ARG A 51 -4.88 3.69 12.56
C ARG A 51 -4.01 2.48 12.90
N CYS A 52 -3.58 1.70 11.90
CA CYS A 52 -2.71 0.55 12.13
C CYS A 52 -1.37 0.94 12.78
N LEU A 53 -0.79 2.08 12.36
CA LEU A 53 0.43 2.63 12.96
C LEU A 53 0.20 3.12 14.38
N ASP A 54 -0.89 3.84 14.64
CA ASP A 54 -1.26 4.33 15.97
C ASP A 54 -1.49 3.18 16.96
N GLU A 55 -2.24 2.15 16.54
CA GLU A 55 -2.47 0.94 17.33
C GLU A 55 -1.16 0.19 17.63
N SER A 56 -0.22 0.17 16.69
CA SER A 56 1.10 -0.45 16.88
C SER A 56 1.98 0.38 17.82
N ALA A 57 2.01 1.71 17.65
CA ALA A 57 2.77 2.62 18.51
C ALA A 57 2.18 2.77 19.92
N ALA A 58 0.91 2.42 20.12
CA ALA A 58 0.30 2.31 21.44
C ALA A 58 0.92 1.16 22.26
N ILE A 59 1.35 0.08 21.60
CA ILE A 59 2.04 -1.07 22.21
C ILE A 59 3.55 -0.84 22.29
N PHE A 60 4.17 -0.38 21.19
CA PHE A 60 5.60 -0.10 21.08
C PHE A 60 5.84 1.40 21.18
N THR A 61 5.78 1.91 22.41
CA THR A 61 5.74 3.35 22.69
C THR A 61 6.98 4.12 22.25
N GLU A 62 8.12 3.44 22.05
CA GLU A 62 9.36 4.02 21.54
C GLU A 62 9.22 4.59 20.11
N TYR A 63 8.19 4.20 19.35
CA TYR A 63 7.94 4.69 17.98
C TYR A 63 6.99 5.89 17.93
N LYS A 64 6.40 6.33 19.05
CA LYS A 64 5.40 7.41 19.06
C LYS A 64 5.93 8.74 18.52
N ASP A 65 7.14 9.12 18.93
CA ASP A 65 7.74 10.39 18.51
C ASP A 65 8.08 10.37 17.01
N TRP A 66 8.57 9.23 16.52
CA TRP A 66 8.79 9.05 15.09
C TRP A 66 7.49 9.10 14.29
N LEU A 67 6.44 8.38 14.72
CA LEU A 67 5.14 8.40 14.03
C LEU A 67 4.56 9.82 13.98
N LYS A 68 4.64 10.56 15.10
CA LYS A 68 4.24 11.97 15.16
C LYS A 68 5.03 12.84 14.17
N SER A 69 6.33 12.58 14.02
CA SER A 69 7.19 13.35 13.11
C SER A 69 6.84 13.20 11.62
N ILE A 70 6.17 12.11 11.24
CA ILE A 70 5.79 11.83 9.85
C ILE A 70 4.28 12.01 9.59
N GLN A 71 3.49 12.35 10.60
CA GLN A 71 2.02 12.36 10.51
C GLN A 71 1.51 13.34 9.44
N ASP A 72 2.15 14.51 9.33
CA ASP A 72 1.81 15.55 8.36
C ASP A 72 2.33 15.26 6.94
N ASN A 73 3.17 14.23 6.79
CA ASN A 73 3.71 13.83 5.49
C ASN A 73 2.73 12.94 4.69
N PHE A 74 1.63 12.49 5.30
CA PHE A 74 0.65 11.64 4.63
C PHE A 74 -0.21 12.43 3.64
N LEU A 75 -0.35 11.89 2.43
CA LEU A 75 -1.26 12.36 1.39
C LEU A 75 -2.15 11.21 0.94
N ASP A 76 -3.47 11.38 1.03
CA ASP A 76 -4.41 10.38 0.55
C ASP A 76 -4.76 10.60 -0.92
N LEU A 77 -4.29 9.70 -1.78
CA LEU A 77 -4.58 9.70 -3.21
C LEU A 77 -6.04 9.33 -3.50
N ALA A 78 -6.78 8.78 -2.54
CA ALA A 78 -8.19 8.45 -2.70
C ALA A 78 -9.11 9.69 -2.69
N THR A 79 -8.65 10.81 -2.12
CA THR A 79 -9.47 12.03 -1.91
C THR A 79 -10.28 12.48 -3.14
N PRO A 80 -9.68 12.72 -4.33
CA PRO A 80 -10.44 13.21 -5.49
C PRO A 80 -11.47 12.21 -6.03
N PHE A 81 -11.37 10.93 -5.65
CA PHE A 81 -12.32 9.90 -6.06
C PHE A 81 -13.48 9.79 -5.06
N TRP A 82 -13.23 10.02 -3.78
CA TRP A 82 -14.25 10.00 -2.72
C TRP A 82 -15.20 11.19 -2.78
N GLY A 83 -14.69 12.38 -3.07
CA GLY A 83 -15.51 13.59 -3.24
C GLY A 83 -16.12 13.73 -4.63
N TYR A 84 -15.85 12.79 -5.53
CA TYR A 84 -16.28 12.80 -6.93
C TYR A 84 -15.79 14.01 -7.73
N GLU A 85 -14.69 14.64 -7.30
CA GLU A 85 -13.98 15.65 -8.10
C GLU A 85 -13.48 15.04 -9.42
N TYR A 86 -13.12 13.75 -9.39
CA TYR A 86 -13.04 12.90 -10.57
C TYR A 86 -14.05 11.76 -10.46
N TYR A 87 -14.92 11.62 -11.47
CA TYR A 87 -15.80 10.46 -11.59
C TYR A 87 -15.91 9.94 -13.03
N HIS A 88 -15.65 8.66 -13.22
CA HIS A 88 -15.87 7.95 -14.46
C HIS A 88 -17.09 7.02 -14.35
N PRO A 89 -17.96 6.89 -15.38
CA PRO A 89 -19.15 6.02 -15.33
C PRO A 89 -18.87 4.57 -14.91
N ASP A 90 -17.71 4.02 -15.32
CA ASP A 90 -17.29 2.66 -14.97
C ASP A 90 -16.95 2.46 -13.48
N GLN A 91 -16.86 3.53 -12.69
CA GLN A 91 -16.73 3.41 -11.23
C GLN A 91 -17.96 2.74 -10.62
N LYS A 92 -19.15 2.97 -11.18
CA LYS A 92 -20.43 2.41 -10.69
C LYS A 92 -20.60 2.60 -9.16
N GLY A 93 -20.24 3.80 -8.67
CA GLY A 93 -20.27 4.17 -7.26
C GLY A 93 -19.11 3.64 -6.41
N SER A 94 -18.19 2.83 -6.96
CA SER A 94 -17.00 2.37 -6.26
C SER A 94 -15.81 3.32 -6.46
N THR A 95 -15.08 3.56 -5.37
CA THR A 95 -13.91 4.43 -5.32
C THR A 95 -12.67 3.68 -4.83
N SER A 96 -12.71 2.35 -4.82
CA SER A 96 -11.57 1.53 -4.40
C SER A 96 -10.42 1.61 -5.41
N LEU A 97 -9.18 1.44 -4.95
CA LEU A 97 -8.00 1.42 -5.81
C LEU A 97 -8.13 0.43 -6.97
N LYS A 98 -8.77 -0.72 -6.75
CA LYS A 98 -9.00 -1.76 -7.77
C LYS A 98 -9.99 -1.36 -8.85
N THR A 99 -10.92 -0.48 -8.51
CA THR A 99 -11.84 0.13 -9.47
C THR A 99 -11.15 1.27 -10.21
N ILE A 100 -10.42 2.13 -9.50
CA ILE A 100 -9.79 3.32 -10.07
C ILE A 100 -8.61 2.99 -11.01
N LEU A 101 -7.76 2.04 -10.62
CA LEU A 101 -6.56 1.67 -11.40
C LEU A 101 -6.87 1.35 -12.87
N PRO A 102 -7.80 0.43 -13.21
CA PRO A 102 -8.10 0.11 -14.60
C PRO A 102 -8.75 1.27 -15.36
N ILE A 103 -9.57 2.07 -14.69
CA ILE A 103 -10.24 3.23 -15.30
C ILE A 103 -9.20 4.27 -15.76
N ILE A 104 -8.23 4.57 -14.89
CA ILE A 104 -7.23 5.61 -15.17
C ILE A 104 -6.13 5.09 -16.10
N THR A 105 -5.67 3.86 -15.88
CA THR A 105 -4.40 3.36 -16.46
C THR A 105 -4.56 2.20 -17.44
N GLY A 106 -5.73 1.56 -17.48
CA GLY A 106 -5.96 0.29 -18.18
C GLY A 106 -5.29 -0.94 -17.53
N LYS A 107 -4.49 -0.76 -16.46
CA LYS A 107 -3.85 -1.85 -15.72
C LYS A 107 -4.78 -2.46 -14.68
N ASN A 108 -4.57 -3.72 -14.32
CA ASN A 108 -5.44 -4.44 -13.39
C ASN A 108 -4.70 -5.60 -12.71
N TYR A 109 -5.38 -6.26 -11.78
CA TYR A 109 -4.87 -7.33 -10.92
C TYR A 109 -5.04 -8.73 -11.54
N LYS A 110 -5.57 -8.86 -12.77
CA LYS A 110 -6.06 -10.14 -13.32
C LYS A 110 -5.01 -11.25 -13.39
N ASN A 111 -3.72 -10.89 -13.45
CA ASN A 111 -2.62 -11.84 -13.56
C ASN A 111 -2.06 -12.31 -12.21
N LEU A 112 -2.59 -11.82 -11.08
CA LEU A 112 -2.13 -12.21 -9.74
C LEU A 112 -2.97 -13.37 -9.19
N LYS A 113 -2.32 -14.21 -8.38
CA LYS A 113 -3.00 -15.26 -7.59
C LYS A 113 -3.96 -14.66 -6.57
N ILE A 114 -3.52 -13.60 -5.89
CA ILE A 114 -4.33 -12.85 -4.93
C ILE A 114 -5.01 -11.68 -5.63
N GLN A 115 -6.34 -11.65 -5.59
CA GLN A 115 -7.16 -10.69 -6.36
C GLN A 115 -7.93 -9.70 -5.47
N SER A 116 -8.08 -9.97 -4.17
CA SER A 116 -8.85 -9.14 -3.22
C SER A 116 -8.07 -8.89 -1.93
N GLY A 117 -8.37 -7.79 -1.22
CA GLY A 117 -7.76 -7.54 0.09
C GLY A 117 -8.23 -8.57 1.12
N GLN A 118 -9.46 -9.05 0.97
CA GLN A 118 -10.02 -10.14 1.77
C GLN A 118 -9.25 -11.45 1.56
N MET A 119 -8.90 -11.79 0.31
CA MET A 119 -8.09 -12.95 -0.01
C MET A 119 -6.67 -12.81 0.54
N ALA A 120 -6.05 -11.62 0.41
CA ALA A 120 -4.74 -11.36 1.01
C ALA A 120 -4.76 -11.56 2.53
N ASN A 121 -5.78 -11.02 3.21
CA ASN A 121 -5.93 -11.19 4.65
C ASN A 121 -6.15 -12.66 5.06
N SER A 122 -6.98 -13.39 4.31
CA SER A 122 -7.23 -14.83 4.53
C SER A 122 -5.96 -15.66 4.35
N GLU A 123 -5.19 -15.44 3.28
CA GLU A 123 -3.94 -16.17 3.03
C GLU A 123 -2.88 -15.83 4.08
N PHE A 124 -2.78 -14.55 4.48
CA PHE A 124 -1.88 -14.14 5.56
C PHE A 124 -2.26 -14.82 6.89
N LEU A 125 -3.55 -14.84 7.25
CA LEU A 125 -4.01 -15.51 8.46
C LEU A 125 -3.70 -17.01 8.39
N ARG A 126 -3.99 -17.66 7.25
CA ARG A 126 -3.66 -19.08 7.02
C ARG A 126 -2.18 -19.35 7.26
N ALA A 127 -1.30 -18.53 6.68
CA ALA A 127 0.15 -18.64 6.85
C ALA A 127 0.61 -18.50 8.31
N LYS A 128 -0.13 -17.77 9.15
CA LYS A 128 0.22 -17.55 10.56
C LYS A 128 -0.39 -18.58 11.51
N THR A 129 -1.57 -19.11 11.22
CA THR A 129 -2.30 -19.96 12.18
C THR A 129 -2.32 -21.43 11.83
N GLU A 130 -2.12 -21.79 10.57
CA GLU A 130 -2.23 -23.17 10.11
C GLU A 130 -0.87 -23.83 9.90
N SER A 131 -0.82 -25.15 10.09
CA SER A 131 0.35 -25.95 9.75
C SER A 131 0.43 -26.12 8.23
N MET A 132 1.55 -25.73 7.65
CA MET A 132 1.80 -25.85 6.20
C MET A 132 3.26 -26.22 5.93
N SER A 133 3.52 -26.76 4.75
CA SER A 133 4.88 -27.04 4.32
C SER A 133 5.66 -25.75 4.07
N GLU A 134 6.98 -25.81 4.19
CA GLU A 134 7.87 -24.68 3.91
C GLU A 134 7.70 -24.13 2.47
N ASN A 135 7.45 -25.03 1.51
CA ASN A 135 7.22 -24.64 0.12
C ASN A 135 5.89 -23.89 -0.05
N GLU A 136 4.84 -24.36 0.62
CA GLU A 136 3.52 -23.71 0.58
C GLU A 136 3.60 -22.32 1.24
N ARG A 137 4.26 -22.20 2.39
CA ARG A 137 4.49 -20.92 3.06
C ARG A 137 5.17 -19.93 2.12
N LYS A 138 6.29 -20.34 1.48
CA LYS A 138 7.00 -19.50 0.51
C LYS A 138 6.13 -19.08 -0.68
N GLU A 139 5.27 -19.96 -1.16
CA GLU A 139 4.35 -19.62 -2.25
C GLU A 139 3.31 -18.57 -1.81
N VAL A 140 2.71 -18.74 -0.63
CA VAL A 140 1.77 -17.77 -0.05
C VAL A 140 2.44 -16.41 0.15
N GLU A 141 3.62 -16.38 0.76
CA GLU A 141 4.38 -15.15 1.00
C GLU A 141 4.74 -14.45 -0.31
N LYS A 142 5.19 -15.19 -1.31
CA LYS A 142 5.46 -14.64 -2.65
C LYS A 142 4.22 -14.00 -3.25
N ASN A 143 3.07 -14.68 -3.19
CA ASN A 143 1.82 -14.16 -3.73
C ASN A 143 1.34 -12.90 -2.99
N LEU A 144 1.52 -12.85 -1.66
CA LEU A 144 1.23 -11.67 -0.83
C LEU A 144 2.13 -10.49 -1.23
N ILE A 145 3.43 -10.74 -1.39
CA ILE A 145 4.40 -9.71 -1.79
C ILE A 145 4.06 -9.17 -3.19
N GLU A 146 3.75 -10.03 -4.16
CA GLU A 146 3.35 -9.59 -5.50
C GLU A 146 2.08 -8.73 -5.48
N TYR A 147 1.10 -9.12 -4.67
CA TYR A 147 -0.13 -8.36 -4.45
C TYR A 147 0.12 -6.98 -3.82
N CYS A 148 0.84 -6.93 -2.69
CA CYS A 148 1.18 -5.67 -2.02
C CYS A 148 2.04 -4.75 -2.89
N LYS A 149 2.96 -5.33 -3.68
CA LYS A 149 3.76 -4.59 -4.65
C LYS A 149 2.86 -3.92 -5.71
N LEU A 150 1.83 -4.61 -6.20
CA LEU A 150 0.91 -4.03 -7.17
C LEU A 150 0.02 -2.95 -6.55
N ASP A 151 -0.47 -3.11 -5.31
CA ASP A 151 -1.24 -2.06 -4.61
C ASP A 151 -0.40 -0.77 -4.49
N THR A 152 0.89 -0.87 -4.16
CA THR A 152 1.79 0.29 -4.14
C THR A 152 2.04 0.86 -5.53
N TYR A 153 2.31 0.01 -6.51
CA TYR A 153 2.63 0.45 -7.88
C TYR A 153 1.42 1.07 -8.58
N ALA A 154 0.20 0.63 -8.24
CA ALA A 154 -1.04 1.19 -8.74
C ALA A 154 -1.16 2.69 -8.45
N MET A 155 -0.80 3.12 -7.23
CA MET A 155 -0.79 4.55 -6.86
C MET A 155 0.20 5.36 -7.71
N ILE A 156 1.38 4.81 -7.98
CA ILE A 156 2.39 5.45 -8.85
C ILE A 156 1.85 5.58 -10.28
N LEU A 157 1.23 4.54 -10.82
CA LEU A 157 0.65 4.58 -12.17
C LEU A 157 -0.48 5.61 -12.29
N ILE A 158 -1.33 5.71 -11.27
CA ILE A 158 -2.40 6.73 -11.21
C ILE A 158 -1.78 8.13 -11.20
N LEU A 159 -0.81 8.40 -10.32
CA LEU A 159 -0.12 9.69 -10.25
C LEU A 159 0.57 10.07 -11.57
N ARG A 160 1.26 9.11 -12.21
CA ARG A 160 1.87 9.32 -13.53
C ARG A 160 0.84 9.72 -14.57
N LYS A 161 -0.33 9.08 -14.56
CA LYS A 161 -1.40 9.39 -15.51
C LYS A 161 -1.99 10.77 -15.27
N ILE A 162 -2.26 11.11 -14.01
CA ILE A 162 -2.75 12.44 -13.61
C ILE A 162 -1.74 13.52 -14.00
N LYS A 163 -0.45 13.32 -13.72
CA LYS A 163 0.61 14.25 -14.13
C LYS A 163 0.61 14.46 -15.65
N GLY A 164 0.49 13.39 -16.43
CA GLY A 164 0.40 13.47 -17.88
C GLY A 164 -0.85 14.19 -18.39
N TRP A 165 -1.99 14.13 -17.68
CA TRP A 165 -3.18 14.92 -18.02
C TRP A 165 -2.93 16.41 -17.79
N ILE A 166 -2.39 16.77 -16.63
CA ILE A 166 -2.07 18.16 -16.27
C ILE A 166 -1.08 18.77 -17.28
N GLU A 167 -0.03 18.03 -17.66
CA GLU A 167 0.96 18.48 -18.64
C GLU A 167 0.37 18.64 -20.05
N ALA A 168 -0.70 17.89 -20.37
CA ALA A 168 -1.46 18.04 -21.61
C ALA A 168 -2.54 19.13 -21.56
N GLY A 169 -2.74 19.79 -20.41
CA GLY A 169 -3.79 20.79 -20.20
C GLY A 169 -5.20 20.21 -20.08
N LEU A 170 -5.32 18.97 -19.61
CA LEU A 170 -6.57 18.24 -19.38
C LEU A 170 -6.95 18.19 -17.90
#